data_AF-A0A5P9NGW7-F1
#
_entry.id   AF-A0A5P9NGW7-F1
#
_cell.length_a   1.000
_cell.length_b   1.000
_cell.length_c   1.000
_cell.angle_alpha   90.00
_cell.angle_beta   90.00
_cell.angle_gamma   90.00
#
_symmetry.space_group_name_H-M   'P 1'
#
loop_
_entity.id
_entity.type
_entity.pdbx_description
1 polymer ?
#
loop_
_entity_poly.entity_id
_entity_poly.type
_entity_poly.pdbx_seq_one_letter_code
_entity_poly.pdbx_strand_id
1 'polypeptide(L)'
;MAEQSTADQVRRSAHERSPEELAGQFRQLAEENLPARLGFSARLNMLWDLAGVVPPQTEGRVLAVLGINSEWRESEVRKWLQKDVLPPPLDLRNMVSFLLAQMDEVQDVSRWEAFLVYGSPVVSSPVNASMYRQDQARREIASLIFAQLTDEYGIPPSAYDADKAFQRCLTLMHKFNIYELQDFQPGHLEPFRNYMFPVE
;
A
#
# COMPACT_ATOMS: atom_id res chain seq x y z
N MET A 1 -21.16 42.68 -13.34
CA MET A 1 -21.50 42.89 -11.91
C MET A 1 -22.81 42.19 -11.52
N ALA A 2 -23.13 41.01 -12.10
CA ALA A 2 -24.40 40.30 -11.85
C ALA A 2 -24.21 38.84 -11.37
N GLU A 3 -23.00 38.29 -11.39
CA GLU A 3 -22.73 36.89 -11.03
C GLU A 3 -22.45 36.66 -9.53
N GLN A 4 -22.18 37.72 -8.77
CA GLN A 4 -21.94 37.63 -7.32
C GLN A 4 -23.24 37.50 -6.50
N SER A 5 -24.40 37.83 -7.07
CA SER A 5 -25.68 37.84 -6.35
C SER A 5 -26.29 36.44 -6.13
N THR A 6 -25.98 35.48 -7.01
CA THR A 6 -26.58 34.13 -6.96
C THR A 6 -25.82 33.22 -5.98
N ALA A 7 -24.50 33.39 -5.86
CA ALA A 7 -23.65 32.59 -4.97
C ALA A 7 -23.87 32.91 -3.48
N ASP A 8 -24.17 34.16 -3.14
CA ASP A 8 -24.48 34.58 -1.77
C ASP A 8 -25.90 34.21 -1.32
N GLN A 9 -26.84 34.07 -2.26
CA GLN A 9 -28.20 33.59 -1.98
C GLN A 9 -28.23 32.10 -1.63
N VAL A 10 -27.39 31.29 -2.29
CA VAL A 10 -27.25 29.85 -2.01
C VAL A 10 -26.56 29.59 -0.66
N ARG A 11 -25.69 30.50 -0.20
CA ARG A 11 -25.00 30.37 1.09
C ARG A 11 -25.85 30.80 2.30
N ARG A 12 -26.76 31.76 2.13
CA ARG A 12 -27.66 32.22 3.22
C ARG A 12 -28.78 31.24 3.57
N SER A 13 -29.20 30.37 2.64
CA SER A 13 -30.23 29.34 2.88
C SER A 13 -29.75 28.10 3.64
N ALA A 14 -28.47 28.02 3.98
CA ALA A 14 -27.91 26.90 4.74
C ALA A 14 -28.16 27.00 6.26
N HIS A 15 -28.62 28.15 6.77
CA HIS A 15 -28.74 28.43 8.21
C HIS A 15 -30.15 28.31 8.81
N GLU A 16 -31.18 27.95 8.03
CA GLU A 16 -32.57 27.92 8.50
C GLU A 16 -33.34 26.65 8.09
N ARG A 17 -32.66 25.53 7.81
CA ARG A 17 -33.40 24.28 7.55
C ARG A 17 -33.88 23.68 8.86
N SER A 18 -35.18 23.42 8.96
CA SER A 18 -35.73 22.79 10.16
C SER A 18 -35.24 21.33 10.26
N PRO A 19 -35.19 20.74 11.48
CA PRO A 19 -34.87 19.32 11.64
C PRO A 19 -35.78 18.39 10.81
N GLU A 20 -37.04 18.78 10.59
CA GLU A 20 -38.00 18.02 9.78
C GLU A 20 -37.66 18.07 8.29
N GLU A 21 -37.24 19.23 7.79
CA GLU A 21 -36.76 19.38 6.41
C GLU A 21 -35.48 18.57 6.17
N LEU A 22 -34.56 18.58 7.14
CA LEU A 22 -33.36 17.76 7.10
C LEU A 22 -33.68 16.26 7.13
N ALA A 23 -34.67 15.82 7.93
CA ALA A 23 -35.13 14.44 7.96
C ALA A 23 -35.81 14.01 6.65
N GLY A 24 -36.54 14.92 6.01
CA GLY A 24 -37.09 14.74 4.67
C GLY A 24 -35.98 14.55 3.62
N GLN A 25 -35.00 15.45 3.61
CA GLN A 25 -33.85 15.38 2.69
C GLN A 25 -33.02 14.11 2.91
N PHE A 26 -32.76 13.72 4.16
CA PHE A 26 -32.04 12.50 4.48
C PHE A 26 -32.72 11.27 3.88
N ARG A 27 -34.05 11.13 4.05
CA ARG A 27 -34.80 10.01 3.47
C ARG A 27 -34.78 9.99 1.94
N GLN A 28 -34.78 11.16 1.30
CA GLN A 28 -34.69 11.26 -0.16
C GLN A 28 -33.31 10.90 -0.69
N LEU A 29 -32.24 11.18 0.07
CA LEU A 29 -30.85 10.89 -0.30
C LEU A 29 -30.35 9.54 0.22
N ALA A 30 -31.13 8.85 1.06
CA ALA A 30 -30.75 7.58 1.64
C ALA A 30 -30.67 6.50 0.55
N GLU A 31 -29.49 5.92 0.40
CA GLU A 31 -29.29 4.78 -0.47
C GLU A 31 -29.74 3.50 0.24
N GLU A 32 -30.53 2.66 -0.44
CA GLU A 32 -31.02 1.39 0.12
C GLU A 32 -29.94 0.30 0.14
N ASN A 33 -28.92 0.42 -0.72
CA ASN A 33 -27.86 -0.56 -0.88
C ASN A 33 -26.50 0.12 -0.92
N LEU A 34 -25.55 -0.42 -0.16
CA LEU A 34 -24.17 0.03 -0.23
C LEU A 34 -23.54 -0.40 -1.56
N PRO A 35 -22.66 0.43 -2.15
CA PRO A 35 -21.91 0.04 -3.33
C PRO A 35 -21.01 -1.17 -3.02
N ALA A 36 -20.82 -2.04 -4.02
CA ALA A 36 -19.91 -3.16 -3.91
C ALA A 36 -18.49 -2.66 -3.57
N ARG A 37 -17.84 -3.30 -2.58
CA ARG A 37 -16.48 -2.95 -2.14
C ARG A 37 -15.45 -3.60 -3.06
N LEU A 38 -15.48 -3.22 -4.34
CA LEU A 38 -14.66 -3.84 -5.38
C LEU A 38 -13.17 -3.91 -4.97
N GLY A 39 -12.60 -5.09 -5.15
CA GLY A 39 -11.21 -5.41 -4.80
C GLY A 39 -10.94 -5.63 -3.30
N PHE A 40 -11.95 -5.66 -2.43
CA PHE A 40 -11.79 -6.02 -1.02
C PHE A 40 -11.13 -7.39 -0.89
N SER A 41 -11.66 -8.40 -1.60
CA SER A 41 -11.12 -9.76 -1.59
C SER A 41 -9.67 -9.79 -2.05
N ALA A 42 -9.31 -9.02 -3.07
CA ALA A 42 -7.93 -8.94 -3.54
C ALA A 42 -6.99 -8.36 -2.47
N ARG A 43 -7.38 -7.25 -1.83
CA ARG A 43 -6.59 -6.64 -0.75
C ARG A 43 -6.52 -7.52 0.50
N LEU A 44 -7.60 -8.23 0.83
CA LEU A 44 -7.61 -9.18 1.93
C LEU A 44 -6.68 -10.37 1.65
N ASN A 45 -6.74 -10.95 0.46
CA ASN A 45 -5.83 -12.02 0.06
C ASN A 45 -4.38 -11.56 0.10
N MET A 46 -4.09 -10.35 -0.38
CA MET A 46 -2.76 -9.74 -0.27
C MET A 46 -2.28 -9.65 1.20
N LEU A 47 -3.14 -9.26 2.15
CA LEU A 47 -2.76 -9.25 3.56
C LEU A 47 -2.46 -10.65 4.11
N TRP A 48 -3.25 -11.66 3.72
CA TRP A 48 -2.97 -13.06 4.05
C TRP A 48 -1.64 -13.53 3.48
N ASP A 49 -1.30 -13.13 2.25
CA ASP A 49 -0.03 -13.43 1.61
C ASP A 49 1.15 -12.75 2.33
N LEU A 50 1.00 -11.47 2.71
CA LEU A 50 2.03 -10.73 3.45
C LEU A 50 2.28 -11.30 4.85
N ALA A 51 1.25 -11.79 5.51
CA ALA A 51 1.37 -12.41 6.83
C ALA A 51 1.99 -13.82 6.78
N GLY A 52 1.99 -14.48 5.62
CA GLY A 52 2.64 -15.80 5.43
C GLY A 52 2.03 -16.96 6.22
N VAL A 53 0.82 -16.79 6.79
CA VAL A 53 0.19 -17.78 7.70
C VAL A 53 -0.78 -18.75 7.02
N VAL A 54 -1.06 -18.56 5.73
CA VAL A 54 -1.94 -19.43 4.94
C VAL A 54 -1.32 -19.69 3.56
N PRO A 55 -1.63 -20.83 2.93
CA PRO A 55 -1.13 -21.14 1.60
C PRO A 55 -1.65 -20.17 0.52
N PRO A 56 -1.00 -20.17 -0.66
CA PRO A 56 -1.46 -19.43 -1.83
C PRO A 56 -2.94 -19.72 -2.16
N GLN A 57 -3.62 -18.76 -2.80
CA GLN A 57 -5.06 -18.83 -3.07
C GLN A 57 -5.49 -20.10 -3.83
N THR A 58 -4.61 -20.66 -4.65
CA THR A 58 -4.82 -21.88 -5.46
C THR A 58 -4.76 -23.18 -4.64
N GLU A 59 -4.33 -23.14 -3.39
CA GLU A 59 -3.98 -24.31 -2.58
C GLU A 59 -4.85 -24.45 -1.32
N GLY A 60 -6.16 -24.24 -1.44
CA GLY A 60 -7.08 -24.52 -0.34
C GLY A 60 -7.08 -23.48 0.79
N ARG A 61 -6.73 -22.22 0.49
CA ARG A 61 -6.73 -21.09 1.45
C ARG A 61 -7.98 -21.01 2.34
N VAL A 62 -9.17 -21.27 1.80
CA VAL A 62 -10.43 -21.26 2.57
C VAL A 62 -10.35 -22.23 3.76
N LEU A 63 -9.84 -23.44 3.55
CA LEU A 63 -9.70 -24.44 4.61
C LEU A 63 -8.63 -24.05 5.62
N ALA A 64 -7.52 -23.45 5.17
CA ALA A 64 -6.48 -22.96 6.06
C ALA A 64 -6.99 -21.82 6.97
N VAL A 65 -7.77 -20.88 6.43
CA VAL A 65 -8.40 -19.80 7.22
C VAL A 65 -9.39 -20.36 8.23
N LEU A 66 -10.18 -21.37 7.86
CA LEU A 66 -11.07 -22.08 8.80
C LEU A 66 -10.29 -22.85 9.89
N GLY A 67 -9.08 -23.30 9.58
CA GLY A 67 -8.17 -23.90 10.56
C GLY A 67 -7.66 -22.90 11.61
N ILE A 68 -7.63 -21.60 11.29
CA ILE A 68 -7.25 -20.53 12.23
C ILE A 68 -8.43 -20.17 13.14
N ASN A 69 -9.64 -20.11 12.59
CA ASN A 69 -10.85 -19.88 13.37
C ASN A 69 -12.01 -20.77 12.87
N SER A 70 -12.33 -21.78 13.67
CA SER A 70 -13.37 -22.77 13.38
C SER A 70 -14.80 -22.25 13.54
N GLU A 71 -14.99 -21.09 14.18
CA GLU A 71 -16.33 -20.48 14.35
C GLU A 71 -16.84 -19.83 13.06
N TRP A 72 -15.95 -19.54 12.11
CA TRP A 72 -16.34 -18.98 10.82
C TRP A 72 -16.95 -20.03 9.91
N ARG A 73 -17.96 -19.62 9.12
CA ARG A 73 -18.61 -20.50 8.16
C ARG A 73 -17.86 -20.47 6.84
N GLU A 74 -17.64 -21.65 6.25
CA GLU A 74 -16.94 -21.76 4.95
C GLU A 74 -17.56 -20.88 3.86
N SER A 75 -18.90 -20.83 3.81
CA SER A 75 -19.62 -20.04 2.80
C SER A 75 -19.42 -18.53 2.95
N GLU A 76 -19.13 -18.06 4.17
CA GLU A 76 -18.83 -16.65 4.47
C GLU A 76 -17.38 -16.34 4.12
N VAL A 77 -16.44 -17.16 4.60
CA VAL A 77 -15.01 -17.04 4.26
C VAL A 77 -14.79 -17.03 2.75
N ARG A 78 -15.50 -17.90 2.02
CA ARG A 78 -15.46 -17.92 0.54
C ARG A 78 -15.92 -16.60 -0.06
N LYS A 79 -16.96 -15.97 0.49
CA LYS A 79 -17.44 -14.66 0.01
C LYS A 79 -16.41 -13.56 0.31
N TRP A 80 -15.77 -13.59 1.47
CA TRP A 80 -14.73 -12.62 1.85
C TRP A 80 -13.50 -12.71 0.95
N LEU A 81 -13.09 -13.93 0.60
CA LEU A 81 -11.90 -14.17 -0.21
C LEU A 81 -12.12 -14.12 -1.72
N GLN A 82 -13.37 -14.19 -2.22
CA GLN A 82 -13.65 -14.35 -3.65
C GLN A 82 -14.73 -13.44 -4.23
N LYS A 83 -15.57 -12.79 -3.40
CA LYS A 83 -16.77 -12.08 -3.87
C LYS A 83 -16.88 -10.64 -3.36
N ASP A 84 -15.79 -10.06 -2.87
CA ASP A 84 -15.72 -8.69 -2.35
C ASP A 84 -16.78 -8.38 -1.26
N VAL A 85 -17.17 -9.41 -0.49
CA VAL A 85 -18.10 -9.26 0.63
C VAL A 85 -17.31 -8.99 1.90
N LEU A 86 -17.68 -7.95 2.64
CA LEU A 86 -17.04 -7.65 3.90
C LEU A 86 -17.43 -8.68 4.99
N PRO A 87 -16.48 -9.13 5.82
CA PRO A 87 -16.80 -9.79 7.08
C PRO A 87 -17.48 -8.81 8.05
N PRO A 88 -18.13 -9.32 9.11
CA PRO A 88 -18.58 -8.49 10.21
C PRO A 88 -17.44 -7.60 10.76
N PRO A 89 -17.72 -6.37 11.21
CA PRO A 89 -16.67 -5.43 11.63
C PRO A 89 -15.73 -5.98 12.72
N LEU A 90 -16.27 -6.74 13.68
CA LEU A 90 -15.48 -7.35 14.74
C LEU A 90 -14.56 -8.45 14.20
N ASP A 91 -15.06 -9.29 13.29
CA ASP A 91 -14.26 -10.31 12.62
C ASP A 91 -13.15 -9.67 11.78
N LEU A 92 -13.45 -8.59 11.05
CA LEU A 92 -12.45 -7.84 10.30
C LEU A 92 -11.34 -7.31 11.23
N ARG A 93 -11.72 -6.63 12.32
CA ARG A 93 -10.78 -6.07 13.32
C ARG A 93 -9.86 -7.14 13.87
N ASN A 94 -10.43 -8.27 14.28
CA ASN A 94 -9.68 -9.38 14.89
C ASN A 94 -8.78 -10.06 13.86
N MET A 95 -9.27 -10.29 12.65
CA MET A 95 -8.51 -10.86 11.55
C MET A 95 -7.32 -9.98 11.18
N VAL A 96 -7.52 -8.66 11.01
CA VAL A 96 -6.43 -7.72 10.72
C VAL A 96 -5.43 -7.68 11.87
N SER A 97 -5.91 -7.58 13.12
CA SER A 97 -5.03 -7.56 14.30
C SER A 97 -4.16 -8.82 14.38
N PHE A 98 -4.76 -9.98 14.14
CA PHE A 98 -4.05 -11.25 14.09
C PHE A 98 -2.99 -11.27 12.99
N LEU A 99 -3.35 -10.86 11.77
CA LEU A 99 -2.44 -10.90 10.61
C LEU A 99 -1.25 -9.97 10.77
N LEU A 100 -1.49 -8.76 11.27
CA LEU A 100 -0.41 -7.80 11.52
C LEU A 100 0.52 -8.26 12.65
N ALA A 101 0.02 -9.00 13.64
CA ALA A 101 0.86 -9.57 14.68
C ALA A 101 1.83 -10.67 14.18
N GLN A 102 1.62 -11.18 12.95
CA GLN A 102 2.54 -12.14 12.31
C GLN A 102 3.66 -11.45 11.53
N MET A 103 3.64 -10.12 11.44
CA MET A 103 4.62 -9.32 10.71
C MET A 103 5.64 -8.72 11.67
N ASP A 104 6.90 -8.62 11.23
CA ASP A 104 8.01 -8.11 12.07
C ASP A 104 7.92 -6.60 12.37
N GLU A 105 7.05 -5.87 11.68
CA GLU A 105 6.92 -4.42 11.80
C GLU A 105 5.65 -4.01 12.54
N VAL A 106 5.76 -3.02 13.43
CA VAL A 106 4.59 -2.39 14.06
C VAL A 106 3.77 -1.65 13.00
N GLN A 107 2.56 -2.15 12.74
CA GLN A 107 1.63 -1.58 11.78
C GLN A 107 0.33 -1.12 12.45
N ASP A 108 -0.33 -0.14 11.86
CA ASP A 108 -1.60 0.40 12.36
C ASP A 108 -2.78 -0.45 11.84
N VAL A 109 -3.43 -1.16 12.77
CA VAL A 109 -4.63 -1.98 12.52
C VAL A 109 -5.74 -1.17 11.85
N SER A 110 -6.00 0.05 12.33
CA SER A 110 -7.11 0.88 11.86
C SER A 110 -6.84 1.38 10.43
N ARG A 111 -5.58 1.67 10.11
CA ARG A 111 -5.17 2.02 8.75
C ARG A 111 -5.33 0.85 7.78
N TRP A 112 -5.02 -0.37 8.22
CA TRP A 112 -5.23 -1.57 7.40
C TRP A 112 -6.69 -1.87 7.15
N GLU A 113 -7.54 -1.81 8.16
CA GLU A 113 -8.99 -1.95 7.98
C GLU A 113 -9.55 -0.95 6.97
N ALA A 114 -9.18 0.32 7.12
CA ALA A 114 -9.63 1.37 6.22
C ALA A 114 -9.14 1.12 4.79
N PHE A 115 -7.88 0.67 4.62
CA PHE A 115 -7.37 0.28 3.31
C PHE A 115 -8.10 -0.92 2.70
N LEU A 116 -8.40 -1.96 3.49
CA LEU A 116 -9.14 -3.12 3.02
C LEU A 116 -10.53 -2.71 2.51
N VAL A 117 -11.25 -1.89 3.29
CA VAL A 117 -12.64 -1.48 2.98
C VAL A 117 -12.70 -0.49 1.83
N TYR A 118 -11.86 0.54 1.83
CA TYR A 118 -11.99 1.69 0.92
C TYR A 118 -10.96 1.71 -0.22
N GLY A 119 -9.86 0.97 -0.09
CA GLY A 119 -8.82 0.89 -1.10
C GLY A 119 -7.96 2.15 -1.24
N SER A 120 -7.08 2.13 -2.25
CA SER A 120 -6.10 3.19 -2.54
C SER A 120 -6.67 4.58 -2.87
N PRO A 121 -7.89 4.74 -3.43
CA PRO A 121 -8.45 6.08 -3.66
C PRO A 121 -8.75 6.87 -2.39
N VAL A 122 -8.92 6.17 -1.25
CA VAL A 122 -9.28 6.77 0.04
C VAL A 122 -8.14 6.67 1.04
N VAL A 123 -7.42 5.54 1.06
CA VAL A 123 -6.34 5.27 2.01
C VAL A 123 -5.12 4.77 1.24
N SER A 124 -3.99 5.47 1.36
CA SER A 124 -2.74 5.02 0.73
C SER A 124 -2.35 3.64 1.23
N SER A 125 -1.98 2.76 0.29
CA SER A 125 -1.60 1.35 0.56
C SER A 125 -0.62 1.26 1.74
N PRO A 126 -0.96 0.52 2.81
CA PRO A 126 -0.06 0.31 3.94
C PRO A 126 1.16 -0.55 3.58
N VAL A 127 1.06 -1.35 2.51
CA VAL A 127 2.19 -2.11 1.94
C VAL A 127 3.35 -1.19 1.57
N ASN A 128 3.04 0.05 1.20
CA ASN A 128 4.05 1.05 0.89
C ASN A 128 4.80 1.53 2.14
N ALA A 129 4.34 1.33 3.38
CA ALA A 129 5.04 1.84 4.55
C ALA A 129 6.29 1.01 4.94
N SER A 130 6.28 -0.31 4.71
CA SER A 130 7.44 -1.18 4.90
C SER A 130 8.35 -1.15 3.66
N MET A 131 7.78 -1.15 2.45
CA MET A 131 8.54 -0.97 1.22
C MET A 131 9.18 0.42 1.09
N TYR A 132 8.53 1.53 1.48
CA TYR A 132 9.14 2.87 1.42
C TYR A 132 10.21 3.10 2.49
N ARG A 133 10.13 2.47 3.66
CA ARG A 133 11.21 2.60 4.66
C ARG A 133 12.46 1.88 4.20
N GLN A 134 12.29 0.71 3.58
CA GLN A 134 13.39 -0.04 2.95
C GLN A 134 13.87 0.64 1.65
N ASP A 135 12.99 1.25 0.85
CA ASP A 135 13.38 2.02 -0.33
C ASP A 135 14.09 3.32 0.05
N GLN A 136 13.69 4.02 1.11
CA GLN A 136 14.39 5.25 1.54
C GLN A 136 15.82 4.92 1.99
N ALA A 137 15.99 3.91 2.85
CA ALA A 137 17.31 3.46 3.28
C ALA A 137 18.14 2.92 2.10
N ARG A 138 17.55 2.12 1.21
CA ARG A 138 18.23 1.64 0.00
C ARG A 138 18.56 2.77 -0.98
N ARG A 139 17.70 3.78 -1.10
CA ARG A 139 17.93 4.96 -1.94
C ARG A 139 19.05 5.82 -1.37
N GLU A 140 19.12 5.96 -0.05
CA GLU A 140 20.22 6.64 0.64
C GLU A 140 21.54 5.90 0.41
N ILE A 141 21.56 4.57 0.59
CA ILE A 141 22.74 3.74 0.28
C ILE A 141 23.10 3.83 -1.21
N ALA A 142 22.10 3.75 -2.11
CA ALA A 142 22.31 3.87 -3.55
C ALA A 142 22.89 5.25 -3.91
N SER A 143 22.40 6.34 -3.30
CA SER A 143 22.94 7.69 -3.49
C SER A 143 24.39 7.80 -3.02
N LEU A 144 24.76 7.16 -1.90
CA LEU A 144 26.14 7.13 -1.40
C LEU A 144 27.05 6.33 -2.33
N ILE A 145 26.62 5.15 -2.78
CA ILE A 145 27.36 4.33 -3.77
C ILE A 145 27.52 5.11 -5.07
N PHE A 146 26.46 5.80 -5.51
CA PHE A 146 26.47 6.61 -6.73
C PHE A 146 27.51 7.72 -6.62
N ALA A 147 27.50 8.50 -5.52
CA ALA A 147 28.45 9.58 -5.28
C ALA A 147 29.90 9.06 -5.21
N GLN A 148 30.12 7.96 -4.50
CA GLN A 148 31.44 7.32 -4.41
C GLN A 148 31.97 6.91 -5.79
N LEU A 149 31.14 6.30 -6.63
CA LEU A 149 31.54 5.89 -7.99
C LEU A 149 31.82 7.07 -8.90
N THR A 150 31.00 8.12 -8.87
CA THR A 150 31.22 9.29 -9.72
C THR A 150 32.47 10.05 -9.31
N ASP A 151 32.78 10.13 -8.02
CA ASP A 151 33.98 10.78 -7.51
C ASP A 151 35.25 9.95 -7.81
N GLU A 152 35.22 8.64 -7.55
CA GLU A 152 36.38 7.76 -7.71
C GLU A 152 36.77 7.56 -9.18
N TYR A 153 35.79 7.47 -10.08
CA TYR A 153 36.02 7.30 -11.52
C TYR A 153 35.92 8.60 -12.32
N GLY A 154 35.71 9.75 -11.67
CA GLY A 154 35.62 11.06 -12.31
C GLY A 154 34.52 11.17 -13.37
N ILE A 155 33.35 10.56 -13.12
CA ILE A 155 32.24 10.49 -14.08
C ILE A 155 31.37 11.76 -13.97
N PRO A 156 31.31 12.62 -15.00
CA PRO A 156 30.54 13.86 -14.91
C PRO A 156 29.03 13.58 -15.01
N PRO A 157 28.17 14.40 -14.38
CA PRO A 157 26.71 14.23 -14.43
C PRO A 157 26.11 14.22 -15.85
N SER A 158 26.80 14.84 -16.82
CA SER A 158 26.39 14.85 -18.22
C SER A 158 26.63 13.53 -18.97
N ALA A 159 27.40 12.60 -18.39
CA ALA A 159 27.76 11.34 -19.04
C ALA A 159 26.73 10.22 -18.83
N TYR A 160 25.66 10.45 -18.05
CA TYR A 160 24.68 9.42 -17.73
C TYR A 160 23.28 9.99 -17.51
N ASP A 161 22.28 9.12 -17.68
CA ASP A 161 20.91 9.35 -17.26
C ASP A 161 20.76 8.95 -15.80
N ALA A 162 20.50 9.91 -14.93
CA ALA A 162 20.47 9.72 -13.48
C ALA A 162 19.43 8.67 -13.07
N ASP A 163 18.24 8.69 -13.67
CA ASP A 163 17.17 7.75 -13.34
C ASP A 163 17.57 6.32 -13.75
N LYS A 164 18.12 6.15 -14.95
CA LYS A 164 18.57 4.83 -15.43
C LYS A 164 19.75 4.29 -14.63
N ALA A 165 20.74 5.13 -14.33
CA ALA A 165 21.91 4.75 -13.54
C ALA A 165 21.51 4.35 -12.10
N PHE A 166 20.54 5.07 -11.53
CA PHE A 166 20.02 4.79 -10.19
C PHE A 166 19.22 3.48 -10.14
N GLN A 167 18.39 3.18 -11.16
CA GLN A 167 17.70 1.89 -11.29
C GLN A 167 18.69 0.72 -11.45
N ARG A 168 19.77 0.92 -12.21
CA ARG A 168 20.85 -0.08 -12.36
C ARG A 168 21.58 -0.31 -11.04
N CYS A 169 21.83 0.74 -10.25
CA CYS A 169 22.40 0.64 -8.91
C CYS A 169 21.53 -0.22 -7.98
N LEU A 170 20.24 0.09 -7.88
CA LEU A 170 19.29 -0.68 -7.06
C LEU A 170 19.24 -2.16 -7.49
N THR A 171 19.30 -2.43 -8.80
CA THR A 171 19.33 -3.79 -9.35
C THR A 171 20.58 -4.55 -8.91
N LEU A 172 21.75 -3.93 -8.91
CA LEU A 172 22.98 -4.57 -8.45
C LEU A 172 23.02 -4.75 -6.94
N MET A 173 22.55 -3.77 -6.17
CA MET A 173 22.41 -3.91 -4.72
C MET A 173 21.60 -5.15 -4.36
N HIS A 174 20.50 -5.39 -5.07
CA HIS A 174 19.71 -6.60 -4.90
C HIS A 174 20.48 -7.87 -5.27
N LYS A 175 21.17 -7.89 -6.43
CA LYS A 175 21.94 -9.07 -6.89
C LYS A 175 23.11 -9.45 -5.97
N PHE A 176 23.74 -8.47 -5.35
CA PHE A 176 24.86 -8.66 -4.45
C PHE A 176 24.45 -8.73 -2.97
N ASN A 177 23.14 -8.74 -2.66
CA ASN A 177 22.61 -8.75 -1.29
C ASN A 177 23.14 -7.60 -0.42
N ILE A 178 23.22 -6.39 -0.98
CA ILE A 178 23.64 -5.17 -0.27
C ILE A 178 22.39 -4.52 0.34
N TYR A 179 22.26 -4.64 1.66
CA TYR A 179 21.14 -4.08 2.42
C TYR A 179 21.59 -2.96 3.37
N GLU A 180 22.88 -2.95 3.73
CA GLU A 180 23.54 -1.91 4.53
C GLU A 180 24.79 -1.38 3.81
N LEU A 181 25.25 -0.18 4.16
CA LEU A 181 26.45 0.42 3.54
C LEU A 181 27.71 -0.45 3.74
N GLN A 182 27.80 -1.14 4.87
CA GLN A 182 28.91 -2.05 5.17
C GLN A 182 28.94 -3.30 4.29
N ASP A 183 27.85 -3.66 3.62
CA ASP A 183 27.84 -4.78 2.66
C ASP A 183 28.52 -4.38 1.34
N PHE A 184 28.65 -3.07 1.08
CA PHE A 184 29.34 -2.56 -0.10
C PHE A 184 30.86 -2.58 0.09
N GLN A 185 31.49 -3.62 -0.45
CA GLN A 185 32.93 -3.85 -0.37
C GLN A 185 33.68 -3.26 -1.58
N PRO A 186 34.98 -2.96 -1.46
CA PRO A 186 35.79 -2.43 -2.57
C PRO A 186 35.75 -3.28 -3.86
N GLY A 187 35.58 -4.60 -3.73
CA GLY A 187 35.42 -5.49 -4.88
C GLY A 187 34.14 -5.27 -5.70
N HIS A 188 33.17 -4.50 -5.21
CA HIS A 188 31.95 -4.15 -5.92
C HIS A 188 32.08 -2.92 -6.81
N LEU A 189 33.13 -2.10 -6.64
CA LEU A 189 33.29 -0.82 -7.36
C LEU A 189 33.29 -1.01 -8.89
N GLU A 190 34.10 -1.95 -9.38
CA GLU A 190 34.27 -2.16 -10.82
C GLU A 190 33.02 -2.79 -11.49
N PRO A 191 32.36 -3.81 -10.91
CA PRO A 191 31.06 -4.29 -11.37
C PRO A 191 29.98 -3.20 -11.40
N PHE A 192 29.90 -2.37 -10.36
CA PHE A 192 28.92 -1.30 -10.29
C PHE A 192 29.18 -0.22 -11.33
N ARG A 193 30.43 0.23 -11.47
CA ARG A 193 30.84 1.21 -12.48
C ARG A 193 30.45 0.75 -13.89
N ASN A 194 30.82 -0.48 -14.26
CA ASN A 194 30.60 -0.99 -15.61
C ASN A 194 29.12 -1.18 -15.94
N TYR A 195 28.30 -1.57 -14.96
CA TYR A 195 26.87 -1.78 -15.17
C TYR A 195 26.05 -0.49 -15.11
N MET A 196 26.40 0.43 -14.21
CA MET A 196 25.71 1.72 -14.06
C MET A 196 26.01 2.66 -15.22
N PHE A 197 27.27 2.70 -15.65
CA PHE A 197 27.79 3.60 -16.69
C PHE A 197 28.39 2.81 -17.86
N PRO A 198 27.57 2.08 -18.64
CA PRO A 198 28.06 1.41 -19.83
C PRO A 198 28.54 2.45 -20.83
N VAL A 199 29.70 2.19 -21.42
CA VAL A 199 30.21 2.96 -22.56
C VAL A 199 29.47 2.43 -23.78
N GLU A 200 28.59 3.24 -24.38
CA GLU A 200 28.03 2.95 -25.70
C GLU A 200 29.11 3.08 -26.80
#